data_AF-A0A078FN15-F1
#
_entry.id   AF-A0A078FN15-F1
#
_cell.length_a   1.000
_cell.length_b   1.000
_cell.length_c   1.000
_cell.angle_alpha   90.00
_cell.angle_beta   90.00
_cell.angle_gamma   90.00
#
_symmetry.space_group_name_H-M   'P 1'
#
loop_
_entity.id
_entity.type
_entity.pdbx_description
1 polymer ?
#
loop_
_entity_poly.entity_id
_entity_poly.type
_entity_poly.pdbx_seq_one_letter_code
_entity_poly.pdbx_strand_id
1 'polypeptide(L)'
;MSYIPPHKRHSKDPVRPSPFPESLVTKLKKNNDFKSSFAKSKVITYSRDSISKWLIVSSNGIEDEVPPSVKLVPVSSDSSECSRYGETSLVLINTSLHKAEESEEEEKSRWMLVAEKVENDILFAYEQAKKGMEDYHLSDNGKLRLVARFGKLIFYRRQAGHVTEYSQENMNMIFSTDVPTYFIQNIKSKAISSHEFCIGVEKEVYVVQISHNTRPYAEMNPLRHLVVDVSCIDKNLDMRLMVAGKRKIMNLTEKETHNIQGLLDSVTVDSKEGLKWLLGKPSSLNGYKILEVCHVRATTYKNRTLRLRVREADRFNERFRTREVERGVTLILQDINTKLQEQNIERDCVLKKLRDALGTIWDFLHCDASLTS
;
A
#
# COMPACT_ATOMS: atom_id res chain seq x y z
N MET A 1 -8.62 13.30 -43.24
CA MET A 1 -8.43 13.65 -41.81
C MET A 1 -7.00 13.34 -41.42
N SER A 2 -6.24 14.32 -40.95
CA SER A 2 -4.82 14.19 -40.62
C SER A 2 -4.65 13.40 -39.33
N TYR A 3 -3.91 12.30 -39.37
CA TYR A 3 -3.59 11.49 -38.19
C TYR A 3 -2.82 12.33 -37.16
N ILE A 4 -3.33 12.42 -35.93
CA ILE A 4 -2.65 13.08 -34.81
C ILE A 4 -1.93 12.00 -33.98
N PRO A 5 -0.58 12.04 -33.91
CA PRO A 5 0.21 11.07 -33.18
C PRO A 5 -0.15 11.00 -31.68
N PRO A 6 0.00 9.83 -31.02
CA PRO A 6 -0.40 9.63 -29.63
C PRO A 6 0.17 10.65 -28.65
N HIS A 7 1.41 11.10 -28.85
CA HIS A 7 2.10 12.08 -28.00
C HIS A 7 1.59 13.52 -28.15
N LYS A 8 0.73 13.81 -29.14
CA LYS A 8 0.09 15.12 -29.34
C LYS A 8 -1.39 15.13 -28.94
N ARG A 9 -1.90 14.02 -28.42
CA ARG A 9 -3.25 13.94 -27.87
C ARG A 9 -3.20 14.53 -26.47
N HIS A 10 -3.57 15.80 -26.33
CA HIS A 10 -3.72 16.43 -25.02
C HIS A 10 -4.94 15.78 -24.32
N SER A 11 -4.72 14.84 -23.40
CA SER A 11 -5.76 14.44 -22.45
C SER A 11 -6.07 15.66 -21.59
N LYS A 12 -7.36 16.00 -21.47
CA LYS A 12 -7.85 16.95 -20.47
C LYS A 12 -7.82 16.25 -19.11
N ASP A 13 -6.63 16.00 -18.58
CA ASP A 13 -6.47 15.53 -17.21
C ASP A 13 -6.41 16.73 -16.24
N PRO A 14 -6.91 16.57 -15.01
CA PRO A 14 -6.82 17.59 -13.98
C PRO A 14 -5.35 17.92 -13.68
N VAL A 15 -5.10 19.17 -13.25
CA VAL A 15 -3.79 19.77 -12.99
C VAL A 15 -2.75 18.76 -12.49
N ARG A 16 -1.89 18.32 -13.41
CA ARG A 16 -0.78 17.40 -13.15
C ARG A 16 0.19 18.09 -12.18
N PRO A 17 0.56 17.49 -11.05
CA PRO A 17 1.58 18.07 -10.19
C PRO A 17 2.89 18.19 -10.97
N SER A 18 3.58 19.33 -10.83
CA SER A 18 4.92 19.50 -11.41
C SER A 18 5.83 18.36 -10.97
N PRO A 19 6.53 17.67 -11.89
CA PRO A 19 7.34 16.51 -11.55
C PRO A 19 8.60 16.87 -10.75
N PHE A 20 8.99 18.15 -10.68
CA PHE A 20 10.21 18.56 -9.99
C PHE A 20 10.04 19.90 -9.25
N PRO A 21 10.30 19.95 -7.94
CA PRO A 21 10.71 21.17 -7.26
C PRO A 21 12.16 21.49 -7.64
N GLU A 22 12.45 22.77 -7.91
CA GLU A 22 13.80 23.26 -8.25
C GLU A 22 14.86 22.86 -7.21
N SER A 23 14.47 22.67 -5.95
CA SER A 23 15.34 22.27 -4.84
C SER A 23 15.98 20.88 -5.01
N LEU A 24 15.37 19.96 -5.78
CA LEU A 24 15.89 18.61 -6.02
C LEU A 24 16.89 18.56 -7.18
N VAL A 25 16.77 19.43 -8.19
CA VAL A 25 17.73 19.55 -9.30
C VAL A 25 19.12 19.90 -8.75
N THR A 26 19.16 20.77 -7.75
CA THR A 26 20.39 21.22 -7.09
C THR A 26 20.98 20.14 -6.16
N LYS A 27 20.14 19.29 -5.55
CA LYS A 27 20.59 18.18 -4.69
C LYS A 27 21.15 17.01 -5.49
N LEU A 28 20.56 16.68 -6.65
CA LEU A 28 21.08 15.63 -7.53
C LEU A 28 22.48 15.98 -8.05
N LYS A 29 22.76 17.28 -8.28
CA LYS A 29 24.08 17.78 -8.65
C LYS A 29 25.09 17.85 -7.49
N LYS A 30 24.64 17.77 -6.23
CA LYS A 30 25.48 17.91 -5.03
C LYS A 30 25.80 16.57 -4.33
N ASN A 31 25.36 15.42 -4.86
CA ASN A 31 25.85 14.06 -4.57
C ASN A 31 26.03 13.60 -3.09
N ASN A 32 25.39 14.23 -2.11
CA ASN A 32 25.79 14.01 -0.71
C ASN A 32 24.93 13.06 0.14
N ASP A 33 23.79 12.51 -0.33
CA ASP A 33 22.93 11.67 0.54
C ASP A 33 22.17 10.54 -0.20
N PHE A 34 22.90 9.60 -0.81
CA PHE A 34 22.29 8.37 -1.34
C PHE A 34 22.10 7.32 -0.25
N LYS A 35 20.86 7.14 0.22
CA LYS A 35 20.51 5.97 1.05
C LYS A 35 20.20 4.79 0.13
N SER A 36 21.15 3.89 -0.04
CA SER A 36 21.00 2.71 -0.87
C SER A 36 20.18 1.60 -0.20
N SER A 37 19.29 0.97 -0.96
CA SER A 37 18.54 -0.20 -0.50
C SER A 37 18.14 -1.09 -1.69
N PHE A 38 18.32 -2.42 -1.57
CA PHE A 38 18.04 -3.40 -2.64
C PHE A 38 16.58 -3.85 -2.75
N ALA A 39 15.78 -3.25 -3.62
CA ALA A 39 14.45 -3.76 -3.92
C ALA A 39 14.44 -4.60 -5.20
N LYS A 40 14.08 -5.89 -5.09
CA LYS A 40 13.58 -6.66 -6.24
C LYS A 40 12.08 -6.41 -6.43
N SER A 41 11.51 -6.98 -7.50
CA SER A 41 10.09 -6.89 -7.86
C SER A 41 9.16 -7.08 -6.66
N LYS A 42 7.88 -6.69 -6.79
CA LYS A 42 6.80 -6.79 -5.77
C LYS A 42 6.52 -8.24 -5.28
N VAL A 43 7.52 -9.04 -4.91
CA VAL A 43 7.36 -10.35 -4.30
C VAL A 43 6.98 -10.12 -2.85
N ILE A 44 5.75 -10.45 -2.51
CA ILE A 44 5.28 -10.30 -1.14
C ILE A 44 5.87 -11.43 -0.32
N THR A 45 6.61 -11.10 0.74
CA THR A 45 7.14 -12.13 1.64
C THR A 45 6.31 -12.29 2.88
N TYR A 46 6.04 -13.55 3.18
CA TYR A 46 5.34 -13.99 4.38
C TYR A 46 6.32 -14.76 5.28
N SER A 47 6.12 -14.66 6.60
CA SER A 47 6.82 -15.55 7.53
C SER A 47 6.28 -16.97 7.36
N ARG A 48 7.06 -17.98 7.76
CA ARG A 48 6.64 -19.38 7.69
C ARG A 48 5.28 -19.62 8.36
N ASP A 49 5.09 -19.00 9.52
CA ASP A 49 3.87 -19.12 10.32
C ASP A 49 2.98 -17.88 10.19
N SER A 50 2.95 -17.25 9.00
CA SER A 50 2.13 -16.07 8.80
C SER A 50 0.64 -16.40 8.83
N ILE A 51 -0.15 -15.57 9.49
CA ILE A 51 -1.61 -15.65 9.44
C ILE A 51 -2.12 -14.81 8.26
N SER A 52 -3.01 -15.39 7.45
CA SER A 52 -3.75 -14.68 6.41
C SER A 52 -5.23 -14.97 6.61
N LYS A 53 -6.04 -13.92 6.82
CA LYS A 53 -7.50 -14.02 6.96
C LYS A 53 -8.19 -13.05 6.04
N TRP A 54 -9.40 -13.42 5.63
CA TRP A 54 -10.30 -12.58 4.89
C TRP A 54 -11.63 -12.53 5.64
N LEU A 55 -12.11 -11.33 5.92
CA LEU A 55 -13.38 -11.05 6.59
C LEU A 55 -14.28 -10.27 5.63
N ILE A 56 -15.56 -10.60 5.68
CA ILE A 56 -16.60 -9.91 4.95
C ILE A 56 -17.43 -9.12 5.96
N VAL A 57 -17.54 -7.81 5.78
CA VAL A 57 -18.32 -6.94 6.67
C VAL A 57 -19.37 -6.22 5.83
N SER A 58 -20.62 -6.41 6.23
CA SER A 58 -21.80 -5.77 5.64
C SER A 58 -22.59 -5.01 6.70
N SER A 59 -23.67 -4.38 6.27
CA SER A 59 -24.73 -3.81 7.10
C SER A 59 -25.25 -4.79 8.15
N ASN A 60 -25.24 -6.10 7.86
CA ASN A 60 -25.72 -7.14 8.76
C ASN A 60 -24.65 -7.66 9.73
N GLY A 61 -23.44 -7.09 9.72
CA GLY A 61 -22.33 -7.49 10.58
C GLY A 61 -21.24 -8.24 9.82
N ILE A 62 -20.57 -9.18 10.50
CA ILE A 62 -19.53 -10.01 9.89
C ILE A 62 -20.18 -11.24 9.30
N GLU A 63 -19.97 -11.46 8.01
CA GLU A 63 -20.51 -12.60 7.28
C GLU A 63 -19.43 -13.64 7.05
N ASP A 64 -19.78 -14.92 7.26
CA ASP A 64 -18.88 -16.04 7.04
C ASP A 64 -18.92 -16.53 5.57
N GLU A 65 -20.04 -16.27 4.87
CA GLU A 65 -20.22 -16.53 3.44
C GLU A 65 -20.51 -15.24 2.67
N VAL A 66 -20.32 -15.26 1.34
CA VAL A 66 -20.67 -14.11 0.50
C VAL A 66 -22.20 -14.02 0.40
N PRO A 67 -22.83 -12.91 0.84
CA PRO A 67 -24.28 -12.81 0.82
C PRO A 67 -24.84 -12.83 -0.61
N PRO A 68 -26.06 -13.33 -0.84
CA PRO A 68 -26.68 -13.38 -2.17
C PRO A 68 -26.82 -12.01 -2.85
N SER A 69 -26.86 -10.93 -2.07
CA SER A 69 -26.91 -9.56 -2.57
C SER A 69 -25.57 -9.08 -3.15
N VAL A 70 -24.45 -9.73 -2.84
CA VAL A 70 -23.12 -9.32 -3.30
C VAL A 70 -22.76 -10.08 -4.58
N LYS A 71 -22.30 -9.33 -5.58
CA LYS A 71 -21.88 -9.87 -6.87
C LYS A 71 -20.44 -9.49 -7.16
N LEU A 72 -19.73 -10.40 -7.81
CA LEU A 72 -18.44 -10.12 -8.40
C LEU A 72 -18.65 -9.48 -9.77
N VAL A 73 -18.20 -8.24 -9.93
CA VAL A 73 -18.34 -7.49 -11.17
C VAL A 73 -16.96 -7.33 -11.83
N PRO A 74 -16.84 -7.59 -13.14
CA PRO A 74 -15.61 -7.30 -13.89
C PRO A 74 -15.25 -5.82 -13.81
N VAL A 75 -13.99 -5.55 -13.49
CA VAL A 75 -13.43 -4.20 -13.54
C VAL A 75 -12.53 -4.09 -14.76
N SER A 76 -12.84 -3.12 -15.63
CA SER A 76 -11.88 -2.61 -16.61
C SER A 76 -10.79 -1.87 -15.84
N SER A 77 -9.72 -2.57 -15.47
CA SER A 77 -8.61 -1.98 -14.72
C SER A 77 -7.44 -1.71 -15.66
N ASP A 78 -7.07 -0.44 -15.81
CA ASP A 78 -5.83 -0.01 -16.49
C ASP A 78 -4.56 -0.26 -15.63
N SER A 79 -4.69 -0.91 -14.47
CA SER A 79 -3.58 -1.25 -13.57
C SER A 79 -2.70 -2.37 -14.13
N SER A 80 -1.37 -2.19 -14.17
CA SER A 80 -0.42 -3.26 -14.52
C SER A 80 -0.36 -4.42 -13.52
N GLU A 81 -1.00 -4.31 -12.35
CA GLU A 81 -1.17 -5.47 -11.46
C GLU A 81 -2.21 -6.45 -12.03
N CYS A 82 -3.27 -5.92 -12.64
CA CYS A 82 -4.34 -6.69 -13.26
C CYS A 82 -3.94 -7.26 -14.63
N SER A 83 -3.19 -6.50 -15.43
CA SER A 83 -2.76 -6.94 -16.78
C SER A 83 -1.72 -8.05 -16.77
N ARG A 84 -1.12 -8.37 -15.62
CA ARG A 84 -0.04 -9.37 -15.51
C ARG A 84 -0.49 -10.81 -15.69
N TYR A 85 -1.79 -11.10 -15.58
CA TYR A 85 -2.32 -12.46 -15.63
C TYR A 85 -3.28 -12.72 -16.79
N GLY A 86 -3.65 -11.72 -17.59
CA GLY A 86 -4.61 -11.90 -18.69
C GLY A 86 -6.02 -12.33 -18.26
N GLU A 87 -6.28 -12.35 -16.95
CA GLU A 87 -7.53 -12.78 -16.33
C GLU A 87 -8.44 -11.57 -16.04
N THR A 88 -9.74 -11.74 -16.21
CA THR A 88 -10.75 -10.74 -15.82
C THR A 88 -10.67 -10.48 -14.32
N SER A 89 -10.27 -9.26 -13.96
CA SER A 89 -10.24 -8.80 -12.57
C SER A 89 -11.65 -8.54 -12.08
N LEU A 90 -11.99 -9.06 -10.91
CA LEU A 90 -13.32 -8.94 -10.33
C LEU A 90 -13.25 -8.18 -9.00
N VAL A 91 -14.28 -7.41 -8.67
CA VAL A 91 -14.45 -6.78 -7.35
C VAL A 91 -15.84 -7.11 -6.79
N LEU A 92 -15.94 -7.20 -5.47
CA LEU A 92 -17.22 -7.39 -4.79
C LEU A 92 -17.99 -6.06 -4.77
N ILE A 93 -19.24 -6.13 -5.22
CA ILE A 93 -20.19 -5.02 -5.23
C ILE A 93 -21.49 -5.50 -4.58
N ASN A 94 -22.00 -4.74 -3.61
CA ASN A 94 -23.35 -4.96 -3.10
C ASN A 94 -24.39 -4.51 -4.12
N THR A 95 -25.32 -5.40 -4.49
CA THR A 95 -26.44 -5.05 -5.36
C THR A 95 -27.71 -4.68 -4.60
N SER A 96 -27.79 -4.97 -3.30
CA SER A 96 -28.86 -4.48 -2.43
C SER A 96 -28.51 -3.11 -1.85
N LEU A 97 -28.49 -2.08 -2.70
CA LEU A 97 -28.32 -0.69 -2.30
C LEU A 97 -29.61 -0.12 -1.70
N HIS A 98 -30.14 -0.77 -0.65
CA HIS A 98 -31.03 -0.09 0.26
C HIS A 98 -30.15 0.58 1.30
N LYS A 99 -29.80 1.85 1.07
CA LYS A 99 -29.30 2.74 2.13
C LYS A 99 -30.45 2.95 3.12
N ALA A 100 -30.71 1.97 3.98
CA ALA A 100 -31.39 2.27 5.22
C ALA A 100 -30.50 3.27 5.96
N GLU A 101 -31.10 4.30 6.57
CA GLU A 101 -30.37 5.14 7.51
C GLU A 101 -29.96 4.25 8.69
N GLU A 102 -28.73 3.75 8.64
CA GLU A 102 -28.17 2.94 9.71
C GLU A 102 -27.91 3.84 10.93
N SER A 103 -28.24 3.33 12.11
CA SER A 103 -27.93 4.06 13.33
C SER A 103 -26.41 4.06 13.56
N GLU A 104 -25.88 5.15 14.13
CA GLU A 104 -24.47 5.20 14.52
C GLU A 104 -24.08 4.07 15.49
N GLU A 105 -25.03 3.54 16.26
CA GLU A 105 -24.81 2.45 17.21
C GLU A 105 -24.63 1.09 16.53
N GLU A 106 -25.43 0.79 15.51
CA GLU A 106 -25.28 -0.42 14.70
C GLU A 106 -23.93 -0.41 13.98
N GLU A 107 -23.54 0.75 13.46
CA GLU A 107 -22.26 0.94 12.81
C GLU A 107 -21.09 0.75 13.78
N LYS A 108 -21.18 1.36 14.97
CA LYS A 108 -20.22 1.18 16.07
C LYS A 108 -20.00 -0.28 16.42
N SER A 109 -21.07 -1.06 16.45
CA SER A 109 -21.00 -2.49 16.73
C SER A 109 -20.11 -3.25 15.74
N ARG A 110 -20.06 -2.84 14.46
CA ARG A 110 -19.36 -3.60 13.42
C ARG A 110 -17.85 -3.58 13.55
N TRP A 111 -17.25 -2.40 13.74
CA TRP A 111 -15.80 -2.34 13.91
C TRP A 111 -15.36 -2.92 15.26
N MET A 112 -16.24 -2.93 16.25
CA MET A 112 -16.02 -3.61 17.53
C MET A 112 -15.93 -5.13 17.32
N LEU A 113 -16.84 -5.72 16.55
CA LEU A 113 -16.79 -7.15 16.17
C LEU A 113 -15.54 -7.49 15.36
N VAL A 114 -15.12 -6.61 14.45
CA VAL A 114 -13.86 -6.81 13.71
C VAL A 114 -12.68 -6.84 14.67
N ALA A 115 -12.64 -5.92 15.65
CA ALA A 115 -11.59 -5.90 16.68
C ALA A 115 -11.53 -7.23 17.44
N GLU A 116 -12.68 -7.75 17.88
CA GLU A 116 -12.79 -9.02 18.61
C GLU A 116 -12.34 -10.21 17.76
N LYS A 117 -12.73 -10.28 16.47
CA LYS A 117 -12.33 -11.39 15.59
C LYS A 117 -10.81 -11.41 15.33
N VAL A 118 -10.14 -10.25 15.29
CA VAL A 118 -8.72 -10.17 14.86
C VAL A 118 -7.73 -10.04 16.02
N GLU A 119 -8.17 -9.69 17.22
CA GLU A 119 -7.30 -9.42 18.36
C GLU A 119 -6.34 -10.59 18.66
N ASN A 120 -6.90 -11.80 18.80
CA ASN A 120 -6.12 -12.99 19.13
C ASN A 120 -5.05 -13.28 18.07
N ASP A 121 -5.38 -13.07 16.79
CA ASP A 121 -4.43 -13.26 15.69
C ASP A 121 -3.33 -12.21 15.70
N ILE A 122 -3.66 -10.95 16.02
CA ILE A 122 -2.68 -9.86 16.17
C ILE A 122 -1.69 -10.19 17.28
N LEU A 123 -2.20 -10.58 18.46
CA LEU A 123 -1.36 -10.94 19.61
C LEU A 123 -0.47 -12.13 19.27
N PHE A 124 -1.04 -13.20 18.74
CA PHE A 124 -0.30 -14.41 18.37
C PHE A 124 0.76 -14.13 17.30
N ALA A 125 0.40 -13.43 16.22
CA ALA A 125 1.35 -13.09 15.17
C ALA A 125 2.49 -12.20 15.67
N TYR A 126 2.19 -11.30 16.62
CA TYR A 126 3.20 -10.45 17.24
C TYR A 126 4.16 -11.25 18.12
N GLU A 127 3.65 -12.14 18.97
CA GLU A 127 4.47 -13.04 19.79
C GLU A 127 5.38 -13.94 18.96
N GLN A 128 4.83 -14.55 17.91
CA GLN A 128 5.61 -15.40 17.00
C GLN A 128 6.67 -14.60 16.25
N ALA A 129 6.33 -13.39 15.80
CA ALA A 129 7.28 -12.51 15.15
C ALA A 129 8.41 -12.06 16.10
N LYS A 130 8.11 -11.86 17.39
CA LYS A 130 9.10 -11.52 18.42
C LYS A 130 10.08 -12.66 18.69
N LYS A 131 9.59 -13.89 18.87
CA LYS A 131 10.45 -15.09 19.01
C LYS A 131 11.39 -15.23 17.80
N GLY A 132 10.85 -15.07 16.59
CA GLY A 132 11.64 -15.08 15.37
C GLY A 132 12.60 -13.89 15.19
N MET A 133 12.54 -12.84 16.02
CA MET A 133 13.58 -11.79 16.04
C MET A 133 14.74 -12.16 16.96
N GLU A 134 14.44 -12.85 18.06
CA GLU A 134 15.41 -13.32 19.06
C GLU A 134 16.29 -14.44 18.48
N ASP A 135 15.72 -15.37 17.72
CA ASP A 135 16.43 -16.55 17.17
C ASP A 135 17.44 -16.22 16.05
N TYR A 136 17.29 -15.09 15.35
CA TYR A 136 18.08 -14.78 14.14
C TYR A 136 19.14 -13.69 14.35
N HIS A 137 19.45 -13.28 15.58
CA HIS A 137 20.34 -12.14 15.89
C HIS A 137 20.02 -10.90 15.02
N LEU A 138 18.73 -10.66 14.76
CA LEU A 138 18.26 -9.52 14.01
C LEU A 138 18.34 -8.29 14.91
N SER A 139 19.49 -7.61 14.87
CA SER A 139 19.79 -6.35 15.58
C SER A 139 18.57 -5.43 15.82
N ASP A 140 18.48 -4.95 17.08
CA ASP A 140 17.69 -3.90 17.77
C ASP A 140 16.71 -2.96 17.03
N ASN A 141 16.68 -2.90 15.70
CA ASN A 141 15.95 -1.89 14.93
C ASN A 141 14.84 -2.44 14.01
N GLY A 142 14.56 -3.74 14.03
CA GLY A 142 13.46 -4.37 13.29
C GLY A 142 12.08 -4.12 13.90
N LYS A 143 11.68 -2.87 14.21
CA LYS A 143 10.38 -2.61 14.88
C LYS A 143 9.21 -3.21 14.08
N LEU A 144 8.53 -4.21 14.66
CA LEU A 144 7.24 -4.71 14.20
C LEU A 144 6.23 -3.56 14.17
N ARG A 145 5.35 -3.59 13.16
CA ARG A 145 4.32 -2.57 13.00
C ARG A 145 3.01 -3.21 12.59
N LEU A 146 2.00 -3.02 13.42
CA LEU A 146 0.59 -3.06 13.07
C LEU A 146 0.23 -1.79 12.30
N VAL A 147 -0.27 -1.98 11.09
CA VAL A 147 -0.73 -0.91 10.20
C VAL A 147 -2.08 -1.28 9.57
N ALA A 148 -2.89 -0.26 9.28
CA ALA A 148 -4.06 -0.37 8.43
C ALA A 148 -3.77 0.30 7.07
N ARG A 149 -4.23 -0.32 5.99
CA ARG A 149 -4.18 0.22 4.63
C ARG A 149 -5.56 0.21 4.01
N PHE A 150 -5.77 1.16 3.12
CA PHE A 150 -7.01 1.32 2.35
C PHE A 150 -6.75 0.95 0.90
N GLY A 151 -7.77 0.44 0.23
CA GLY A 151 -7.60 -0.08 -1.11
C GLY A 151 -8.83 -0.82 -1.61
N LYS A 152 -8.62 -1.73 -2.56
CA LYS A 152 -9.66 -2.62 -3.06
C LYS A 152 -9.15 -4.04 -3.16
N LEU A 153 -9.98 -5.00 -2.74
CA LEU A 153 -9.77 -6.42 -2.99
C LEU A 153 -10.18 -6.76 -4.41
N ILE A 154 -9.22 -7.30 -5.15
CA ILE A 154 -9.35 -7.73 -6.53
C ILE A 154 -9.21 -9.25 -6.56
N PHE A 155 -10.21 -9.90 -7.15
CA PHE A 155 -10.31 -11.34 -7.28
C PHE A 155 -9.97 -11.76 -8.69
N TYR A 156 -9.22 -12.86 -8.81
CA TYR A 156 -8.84 -13.48 -10.06
C TYR A 156 -9.27 -14.94 -10.05
N ARG A 157 -9.69 -15.42 -11.22
CA ARG A 157 -10.26 -16.75 -11.36
C ARG A 157 -9.19 -17.73 -11.83
N ARG A 158 -8.91 -18.76 -11.03
CA ARG A 158 -7.90 -19.78 -11.36
C ARG A 158 -8.27 -20.64 -12.59
N GLN A 159 -9.56 -20.80 -12.93
CA GLN A 159 -10.04 -21.66 -14.04
C GLN A 159 -11.34 -21.17 -14.70
N ALA A 160 -11.48 -21.35 -16.01
CA ALA A 160 -12.71 -21.09 -16.76
C ALA A 160 -13.76 -22.20 -16.53
N GLY A 161 -14.68 -22.02 -15.58
CA GLY A 161 -15.81 -22.93 -15.31
C GLY A 161 -17.15 -22.20 -15.18
N HIS A 162 -18.25 -22.89 -14.87
CA HIS A 162 -19.54 -22.23 -14.65
C HIS A 162 -19.56 -21.34 -13.38
N VAL A 163 -20.49 -20.39 -13.34
CA VAL A 163 -20.54 -19.24 -12.42
C VAL A 163 -21.00 -19.61 -11.00
N THR A 164 -21.38 -20.86 -10.72
CA THR A 164 -22.25 -21.17 -9.58
C THR A 164 -21.59 -21.75 -8.32
N GLU A 165 -20.27 -22.01 -8.30
CA GLU A 165 -19.59 -22.54 -7.11
C GLU A 165 -18.48 -21.60 -6.66
N TYR A 166 -18.81 -20.75 -5.69
CA TYR A 166 -17.92 -19.77 -5.08
C TYR A 166 -17.43 -20.32 -3.74
N SER A 167 -16.31 -21.04 -3.73
CA SER A 167 -15.63 -21.37 -2.47
C SER A 167 -14.45 -20.42 -2.22
N GLN A 168 -14.29 -20.02 -0.96
CA GLN A 168 -13.18 -19.20 -0.46
C GLN A 168 -11.80 -19.77 -0.83
N GLU A 169 -11.73 -21.07 -1.09
CA GLU A 169 -10.52 -21.83 -1.43
C GLU A 169 -10.06 -21.65 -2.90
N ASN A 170 -10.95 -21.20 -3.80
CA ASN A 170 -10.71 -21.22 -5.25
C ASN A 170 -10.40 -19.85 -5.88
N MET A 171 -10.38 -18.76 -5.09
CA MET A 171 -10.11 -17.40 -5.59
C MET A 171 -8.73 -16.89 -5.18
N ASN A 172 -7.94 -16.47 -6.17
CA ASN A 172 -6.73 -15.70 -5.90
C ASN A 172 -7.13 -14.25 -5.62
N MET A 173 -6.63 -13.69 -4.51
CA MET A 173 -7.00 -12.34 -4.07
C MET A 173 -5.76 -11.45 -3.97
N ILE A 174 -5.85 -10.24 -4.52
CA ILE A 174 -4.84 -9.19 -4.40
C ILE A 174 -5.52 -7.95 -3.80
N PHE A 175 -4.86 -7.34 -2.83
CA PHE A 175 -5.27 -6.03 -2.31
C PHE A 175 -4.49 -4.94 -3.03
N SER A 176 -5.17 -4.20 -3.90
CA SER A 176 -4.63 -2.98 -4.50
C SER A 176 -4.65 -1.88 -3.46
N THR A 177 -3.49 -1.29 -3.16
CA THR A 177 -3.39 -0.15 -2.23
C THR A 177 -3.60 1.20 -2.89
N ASP A 178 -3.88 1.22 -4.20
CA ASP A 178 -4.17 2.45 -4.92
C ASP A 178 -5.60 2.92 -4.60
N VAL A 179 -5.71 4.10 -4.02
CA VAL A 179 -7.00 4.69 -3.63
C VAL A 179 -7.38 5.84 -4.56
N PRO A 180 -8.68 6.06 -4.82
CA PRO A 180 -9.14 7.18 -5.64
C PRO A 180 -8.72 8.55 -5.10
N THR A 181 -8.57 9.53 -5.99
CA THR A 181 -8.19 10.91 -5.62
C THR A 181 -9.19 11.55 -4.64
N TYR A 182 -10.49 11.30 -4.80
CA TYR A 182 -11.51 11.85 -3.90
C TYR A 182 -11.32 11.38 -2.45
N PHE A 183 -10.82 10.16 -2.23
CA PHE A 183 -10.56 9.63 -0.90
C PHE A 183 -9.42 10.40 -0.21
N ILE A 184 -8.36 10.72 -0.95
CA ILE A 184 -7.27 11.58 -0.47
C ILE A 184 -7.77 12.99 -0.13
N GLN A 185 -8.64 13.55 -0.97
CA GLN A 185 -9.21 14.88 -0.76
C GLN A 185 -10.13 14.91 0.47
N ASN A 186 -10.95 13.89 0.69
CA ASN A 186 -11.81 13.80 1.86
C ASN A 186 -10.98 13.65 3.15
N ILE A 187 -9.91 12.85 3.13
CA ILE A 187 -8.98 12.76 4.26
C ILE A 187 -8.39 14.14 4.60
N LYS A 188 -7.95 14.89 3.57
CA LYS A 188 -7.34 16.21 3.74
C LYS A 188 -8.30 17.28 4.25
N SER A 189 -9.55 17.24 3.82
CA SER A 189 -10.55 18.27 4.14
C SER A 189 -11.33 17.99 5.43
N LYS A 190 -11.64 16.72 5.72
CA LYS A 190 -12.51 16.33 6.84
C LYS A 190 -11.75 15.53 7.90
N ALA A 191 -11.17 14.42 7.50
CA ALA A 191 -10.70 13.40 8.46
C ALA A 191 -9.50 13.84 9.30
N ILE A 192 -8.60 14.65 8.73
CA ILE A 192 -7.44 15.20 9.46
C ILE A 192 -7.88 16.13 10.60
N SER A 193 -8.81 17.04 10.31
CA SER A 193 -9.33 17.98 11.31
C SER A 193 -10.21 17.29 12.35
N SER A 194 -11.06 16.35 11.94
CA SER A 194 -12.00 15.68 12.86
C SER A 194 -11.34 14.74 13.86
N HIS A 195 -10.12 14.27 13.57
CA HIS A 195 -9.36 13.34 14.43
C HIS A 195 -8.08 13.96 14.98
N GLU A 196 -8.01 15.29 15.02
CA GLU A 196 -6.91 16.07 15.62
C GLU A 196 -5.53 15.69 15.08
N PHE A 197 -5.44 15.39 13.78
CA PHE A 197 -4.15 15.10 13.16
C PHE A 197 -3.39 16.40 12.87
N CYS A 198 -2.19 16.50 13.43
CA CYS A 198 -1.24 17.56 13.10
C CYS A 198 -0.35 17.15 11.94
N ILE A 199 -0.08 18.08 11.02
CA ILE A 199 0.91 17.86 9.98
C ILE A 199 2.29 17.63 10.61
N GLY A 200 2.96 16.57 10.19
CA GLY A 200 4.25 16.17 10.71
C GLY A 200 5.37 16.45 9.72
N VAL A 201 5.64 15.47 8.85
CA VAL A 201 6.79 15.51 7.93
C VAL A 201 6.30 15.36 6.51
N GLU A 202 6.74 16.27 5.66
CA GLU A 202 6.67 16.13 4.22
C GLU A 202 8.00 15.59 3.69
N LYS A 203 7.89 14.53 2.90
CA LYS A 203 9.03 13.86 2.30
C LYS A 203 8.80 13.73 0.81
N GLU A 204 9.74 14.23 0.05
CA GLU A 204 9.80 14.06 -1.39
C GLU A 204 11.12 13.38 -1.76
N VAL A 205 11.01 12.23 -2.41
CA VAL A 205 12.19 11.42 -2.78
C VAL A 205 12.00 10.78 -4.14
N TYR A 206 13.12 10.62 -4.83
CA TYR A 206 13.24 9.71 -5.96
C TYR A 206 13.75 8.36 -5.46
N VAL A 207 13.05 7.29 -5.83
CA VAL A 207 13.42 5.92 -5.53
C VAL A 207 13.75 5.24 -6.86
N VAL A 208 14.99 4.82 -7.04
CA VAL A 208 15.43 4.09 -8.23
C VAL A 208 15.59 2.62 -7.86
N GLN A 209 14.86 1.76 -8.56
CA GLN A 209 14.95 0.33 -8.41
C GLN A 209 16.00 -0.24 -9.36
N ILE A 210 17.01 -0.90 -8.80
CA ILE A 210 18.15 -1.43 -9.54
C ILE A 210 18.25 -2.94 -9.29
N SER A 211 18.42 -3.72 -10.36
CA SER A 211 18.77 -5.14 -10.30
C SER A 211 20.24 -5.37 -10.60
N HIS A 212 20.85 -6.39 -10.02
CA HIS A 212 22.17 -6.88 -10.39
C HIS A 212 22.15 -8.39 -10.65
N ASN A 213 22.92 -8.83 -11.63
CA ASN A 213 22.89 -10.21 -12.12
C ASN A 213 23.49 -11.23 -11.13
N THR A 214 24.44 -10.84 -10.28
CA THR A 214 25.15 -11.77 -9.38
C THR A 214 24.71 -11.68 -7.92
N ARG A 215 23.81 -10.74 -7.56
CA ARG A 215 23.26 -10.70 -6.21
C ARG A 215 22.01 -11.59 -6.10
N PRO A 216 21.99 -12.53 -5.12
CA PRO A 216 20.80 -13.30 -4.82
C PRO A 216 19.64 -12.37 -4.48
N TYR A 217 18.42 -12.88 -4.65
CA TYR A 217 17.17 -12.16 -4.48
C TYR A 217 16.95 -11.73 -3.03
N ALA A 218 17.66 -10.68 -2.59
CA ALA A 218 17.45 -10.08 -1.28
C ALA A 218 16.13 -9.28 -1.32
N GLU A 219 15.12 -9.86 -0.71
CA GLU A 219 13.74 -9.38 -0.75
C GLU A 219 13.51 -8.30 0.30
N MET A 220 13.34 -7.05 -0.17
CA MET A 220 13.13 -5.86 0.68
C MET A 220 11.70 -5.64 1.12
N ASN A 221 10.77 -6.50 0.72
CA ASN A 221 9.39 -6.37 1.12
C ASN A 221 9.28 -6.61 2.63
N PRO A 222 8.48 -5.80 3.33
CA PRO A 222 8.27 -5.98 4.76
C PRO A 222 7.81 -7.43 4.99
N LEU A 223 8.43 -8.11 5.95
CA LEU A 223 8.07 -9.47 6.27
C LEU A 223 6.71 -9.46 6.94
N ARG A 224 5.70 -10.01 6.27
CA ARG A 224 4.34 -10.04 6.78
C ARG A 224 4.17 -11.23 7.72
N HIS A 225 3.75 -10.95 8.94
CA HIS A 225 3.44 -11.95 9.96
C HIS A 225 1.93 -12.15 10.10
N LEU A 226 1.15 -11.10 9.83
CA LEU A 226 -0.31 -11.16 9.76
C LEU A 226 -0.79 -10.29 8.61
N VAL A 227 -1.77 -10.79 7.87
CA VAL A 227 -2.61 -10.02 6.96
C VAL A 227 -4.07 -10.38 7.24
N VAL A 228 -4.88 -9.38 7.59
CA VAL A 228 -6.34 -9.52 7.62
C VAL A 228 -6.92 -8.56 6.61
N ASP A 229 -7.51 -9.11 5.56
CA ASP A 229 -8.25 -8.39 4.56
C ASP A 229 -9.72 -8.29 4.97
N VAL A 230 -10.27 -7.09 4.92
CA VAL A 230 -11.66 -6.81 5.31
C VAL A 230 -12.36 -6.21 4.10
N SER A 231 -13.24 -7.00 3.47
CA SER A 231 -14.17 -6.51 2.46
C SER A 231 -15.25 -5.69 3.15
N CYS A 232 -15.26 -4.38 2.91
CA CYS A 232 -16.29 -3.49 3.45
C CYS A 232 -17.34 -3.28 2.36
N ILE A 233 -18.28 -4.22 2.26
CA ILE A 233 -19.20 -4.34 1.12
C ILE A 233 -20.03 -3.07 0.89
N ASP A 234 -20.42 -2.40 1.97
CA ASP A 234 -21.25 -1.19 1.92
C ASP A 234 -20.42 0.10 1.86
N LYS A 235 -19.10 -0.04 1.69
CA LYS A 235 -18.16 1.07 1.55
C LYS A 235 -17.46 1.01 0.19
N ASN A 236 -16.93 2.15 -0.22
CA ASN A 236 -16.25 2.26 -1.52
C ASN A 236 -14.88 1.59 -1.54
N LEU A 237 -14.25 1.43 -0.37
CA LEU A 237 -12.92 0.86 -0.22
C LEU A 237 -12.94 -0.27 0.81
N ASP A 238 -12.02 -1.20 0.61
CA ASP A 238 -11.71 -2.27 1.54
C ASP A 238 -10.52 -1.87 2.42
N MET A 239 -10.36 -2.59 3.53
CA MET A 239 -9.27 -2.37 4.49
C MET A 239 -8.37 -3.60 4.58
N ARG A 240 -7.07 -3.38 4.77
CA ARG A 240 -6.11 -4.42 5.17
C ARG A 240 -5.44 -4.04 6.48
N LEU A 241 -5.59 -4.88 7.50
CA LEU A 241 -4.76 -4.88 8.70
C LEU A 241 -3.53 -5.76 8.47
N MET A 242 -2.36 -5.29 8.89
CA MET A 242 -1.12 -6.01 8.67
C MET A 242 -0.15 -5.82 9.85
N VAL A 243 0.37 -6.93 10.37
CA VAL A 243 1.57 -6.93 11.23
C VAL A 243 2.77 -7.26 10.35
N ALA A 244 3.72 -6.34 10.25
CA ALA A 244 4.93 -6.58 9.47
C ALA A 244 6.21 -6.05 10.13
N GLY A 245 7.28 -6.81 9.95
CA GLY A 245 8.64 -6.45 10.35
C GLY A 245 9.41 -5.79 9.21
N LYS A 246 10.22 -4.78 9.54
CA LYS A 246 11.19 -4.24 8.59
C LYS A 246 12.40 -5.17 8.53
N ARG A 247 12.74 -5.70 7.35
CA ARG A 247 13.95 -6.49 7.17
C ARG A 247 15.21 -5.61 7.10
N LYS A 248 16.33 -6.17 7.54
CA LYS A 248 17.66 -5.53 7.45
C LYS A 248 18.06 -5.37 5.98
N ILE A 249 18.47 -4.16 5.63
CA ILE A 249 19.08 -3.88 4.33
C ILE A 249 20.53 -4.39 4.42
N MET A 250 20.96 -5.23 3.48
CA MET A 250 22.39 -5.52 3.33
C MET A 250 23.09 -4.24 2.87
N ASN A 251 24.11 -3.81 3.61
CA ASN A 251 24.92 -2.67 3.21
C ASN A 251 25.56 -2.94 1.84
N LEU A 252 25.66 -1.88 1.04
CA LEU A 252 26.49 -1.91 -0.16
C LEU A 252 27.96 -1.92 0.25
N THR A 253 28.78 -2.67 -0.47
CA THR A 253 30.23 -2.48 -0.45
C THR A 253 30.57 -1.19 -1.21
N GLU A 254 31.73 -0.59 -0.92
CA GLU A 254 32.19 0.64 -1.58
C GLU A 254 32.21 0.52 -3.11
N LYS A 255 32.64 -0.64 -3.63
CA LYS A 255 32.66 -0.94 -5.07
C LYS A 255 31.26 -0.86 -5.69
N GLU A 256 30.24 -1.35 -4.97
CA GLU A 256 28.87 -1.37 -5.48
C GLU A 256 28.23 0.00 -5.38
N THR A 257 28.50 0.74 -4.31
CA THR A 257 28.13 2.15 -4.20
C THR A 257 28.72 2.95 -5.35
N HIS A 258 30.01 2.75 -5.68
CA HIS A 258 30.66 3.43 -6.79
C HIS A 258 30.05 3.05 -8.16
N ASN A 259 29.76 1.77 -8.40
CA ASN A 259 29.11 1.32 -9.65
C ASN A 259 27.70 1.88 -9.81
N ILE A 260 26.91 1.88 -8.73
CA ILE A 260 25.56 2.47 -8.71
C ILE A 260 25.65 3.98 -8.91
N GLN A 261 26.63 4.63 -8.29
CA GLN A 261 26.86 6.06 -8.47
C GLN A 261 27.17 6.39 -9.93
N GLY A 262 28.08 5.65 -10.58
CA GLY A 262 28.38 5.85 -12.00
C GLY A 262 27.16 5.64 -12.92
N LEU A 263 26.24 4.74 -12.55
CA LEU A 263 24.96 4.57 -13.24
C LEU A 263 24.02 5.77 -13.03
N LEU A 264 24.01 6.37 -11.84
CA LEU A 264 23.22 7.56 -11.50
C LEU A 264 23.81 8.86 -12.06
N ASP A 265 25.13 8.96 -12.20
CA ASP A 265 25.79 10.13 -12.82
C ASP A 265 25.45 10.27 -14.31
N SER A 266 24.96 9.19 -14.94
CA SER A 266 24.43 9.21 -16.31
C SER A 266 22.99 9.78 -16.42
N VAL A 267 22.37 10.12 -15.28
CA VAL A 267 21.00 10.64 -15.21
C VAL A 267 20.94 12.11 -15.52
N THR A 268 19.98 12.47 -16.34
CA THR A 268 19.57 13.85 -16.58
C THR A 268 18.17 14.06 -16.05
N VAL A 269 17.89 15.26 -15.53
CA VAL A 269 16.55 15.63 -15.08
C VAL A 269 15.85 16.39 -16.20
N ASP A 270 14.71 15.88 -16.65
CA ASP A 270 13.81 16.60 -17.55
C ASP A 270 12.68 17.23 -16.72
N SER A 271 12.56 18.55 -16.80
CA SER A 271 11.51 19.36 -16.17
C SER A 271 10.06 18.92 -16.51
N LYS A 272 9.84 18.24 -17.65
CA LYS A 272 8.50 17.82 -18.10
C LYS A 272 8.21 16.34 -17.85
N GLU A 273 9.24 15.51 -17.78
CA GLU A 273 9.08 14.06 -17.76
C GLU A 273 9.71 13.35 -16.55
N GLY A 274 10.52 14.04 -15.73
CA GLY A 274 11.19 13.46 -14.55
C GLY A 274 12.63 13.04 -14.85
N LEU A 275 13.14 12.00 -14.18
CA LEU A 275 14.49 11.49 -14.43
C LEU A 275 14.54 10.78 -15.81
N LYS A 276 15.47 11.20 -16.66
CA LYS A 276 15.78 10.60 -17.96
C LYS A 276 17.21 10.10 -18.02
N TRP A 277 17.42 8.93 -18.59
CA TRP A 277 18.74 8.48 -19.02
C TRP A 277 18.97 8.91 -20.46
N LEU A 278 20.13 9.50 -20.74
CA LEU A 278 20.48 9.96 -22.08
C LEU A 278 20.44 8.78 -23.07
N LEU A 279 19.75 8.99 -24.20
CA LEU A 279 19.72 8.04 -25.31
C LEU A 279 21.16 7.68 -25.72
N GLY A 280 21.50 6.39 -25.71
CA GLY A 280 22.82 5.89 -26.10
C GLY A 280 23.84 5.67 -24.97
N LYS A 281 23.53 6.04 -23.72
CA LYS A 281 24.31 5.58 -22.55
C LYS A 281 23.69 4.31 -21.97
N PRO A 282 24.50 3.37 -21.46
CA PRO A 282 23.97 2.08 -21.06
C PRO A 282 23.14 2.24 -19.78
N SER A 283 21.86 1.87 -19.83
CA SER A 283 20.99 1.67 -18.64
C SER A 283 21.44 0.49 -17.78
N SER A 284 22.60 -0.09 -18.13
CA SER A 284 23.25 -1.17 -17.43
C SER A 284 24.77 -0.99 -17.39
N LEU A 285 25.35 -0.90 -16.21
CA LEU A 285 26.79 -0.77 -16.02
C LEU A 285 27.26 -1.85 -15.03
N ASN A 286 28.32 -2.60 -15.36
CA ASN A 286 28.92 -3.61 -14.49
C ASN A 286 27.90 -4.64 -13.93
N GLY A 287 26.90 -5.01 -14.75
CA GLY A 287 25.84 -5.96 -14.39
C GLY A 287 24.67 -5.38 -13.58
N TYR A 288 24.72 -4.08 -13.22
CA TYR A 288 23.56 -3.36 -12.66
C TYR A 288 22.64 -2.92 -13.79
N LYS A 289 21.33 -2.96 -13.58
CA LYS A 289 20.32 -2.46 -14.52
C LYS A 289 19.20 -1.76 -13.77
N ILE A 290 18.70 -0.66 -14.32
CA ILE A 290 17.54 0.06 -13.77
C ILE A 290 16.25 -0.62 -14.22
N LEU A 291 15.36 -0.85 -13.28
CA LEU A 291 14.06 -1.48 -13.51
C LEU A 291 12.92 -0.46 -13.48
N GLU A 292 12.93 0.40 -12.47
CA GLU A 292 11.83 1.32 -12.17
C GLU A 292 12.38 2.58 -11.53
N VAL A 293 11.75 3.71 -11.83
CA VAL A 293 12.04 5.00 -11.23
C VAL A 293 10.74 5.57 -10.66
N CYS A 294 10.73 5.82 -9.37
CA CYS A 294 9.57 6.31 -8.64
C CYS A 294 9.84 7.71 -8.08
N HIS A 295 9.07 8.70 -8.48
CA HIS A 295 8.95 9.95 -7.74
C HIS A 295 7.89 9.77 -6.65
N VAL A 296 8.28 9.94 -5.39
CA VAL A 296 7.41 9.69 -4.24
C VAL A 296 7.29 10.96 -3.40
N ARG A 297 6.07 11.47 -3.31
CA ARG A 297 5.67 12.50 -2.35
C ARG A 297 4.89 11.85 -1.23
N ALA A 298 5.26 12.12 0.01
CA ALA A 298 4.56 11.59 1.16
C ALA A 298 4.43 12.64 2.26
N THR A 299 3.20 12.87 2.70
CA THR A 299 2.89 13.71 3.86
C THR A 299 2.49 12.79 5.01
N THR A 300 3.12 13.01 6.17
CA THR A 300 2.80 12.28 7.40
C THR A 300 2.09 13.20 8.35
N TYR A 301 0.92 12.78 8.82
CA TYR A 301 0.16 13.41 9.88
C TYR A 301 0.21 12.54 11.13
N LYS A 302 0.17 13.15 12.30
CA LYS A 302 0.25 12.45 13.58
C LYS A 302 -0.78 13.02 14.54
N ASN A 303 -1.46 12.13 15.26
CA ASN A 303 -2.17 12.48 16.48
C ASN A 303 -1.58 11.65 17.64
N ARG A 304 -2.27 11.61 18.78
CA ARG A 304 -1.79 10.91 19.98
C ARG A 304 -1.63 9.39 19.77
N THR A 305 -2.52 8.75 19.02
CA THR A 305 -2.61 7.28 18.94
C THR A 305 -2.19 6.71 17.59
N LEU A 306 -2.28 7.50 16.53
CA LEU A 306 -2.15 7.11 15.14
C LEU A 306 -1.16 8.00 14.37
N ARG A 307 -0.56 7.42 13.34
CA ARG A 307 0.20 8.14 12.32
C ARG A 307 -0.33 7.82 10.95
N LEU A 308 -0.94 8.80 10.33
CA LEU A 308 -1.45 8.75 8.98
C LEU A 308 -0.35 9.13 7.99
N ARG A 309 -0.12 8.28 6.99
CA ARG A 309 0.77 8.57 5.87
C ARG A 309 -0.02 8.55 4.58
N VAL A 310 -0.06 9.70 3.91
CA VAL A 310 -0.57 9.84 2.55
C VAL A 310 0.62 9.87 1.61
N ARG A 311 0.64 8.97 0.63
CA ARG A 311 1.71 8.82 -0.35
C ARG A 311 1.14 8.94 -1.75
N GLU A 312 1.79 9.72 -2.60
CA GLU A 312 1.59 9.72 -4.05
C GLU A 312 2.90 9.30 -4.70
N ALA A 313 2.85 8.30 -5.56
CA ALA A 313 4.01 7.75 -6.23
C ALA A 313 3.76 7.73 -7.74
N ASP A 314 4.56 8.51 -8.46
CA ASP A 314 4.60 8.47 -9.92
C ASP A 314 5.74 7.53 -10.34
N ARG A 315 5.37 6.41 -10.94
CA ARG A 315 6.26 5.30 -11.27
C ARG A 315 6.47 5.24 -12.76
N PHE A 316 7.72 5.17 -13.16
CA PHE A 316 8.12 4.91 -14.54
C PHE A 316 8.80 3.55 -14.61
N ASN A 317 8.21 2.63 -15.37
CA ASN A 317 8.76 1.31 -15.59
C ASN A 317 9.62 1.30 -16.86
N GLU A 318 10.93 1.10 -16.71
CA GLU A 318 11.86 1.14 -17.85
C GLU A 318 11.63 -0.01 -18.83
N ARG A 319 11.22 -1.19 -18.31
CA ARG A 319 11.01 -2.39 -19.13
C ARG A 319 9.83 -2.24 -20.07
N PHE A 320 8.73 -1.68 -19.58
CA PHE A 320 7.48 -1.56 -20.35
C PHE A 320 7.27 -0.15 -20.92
N ARG A 321 8.12 0.82 -20.55
CA ARG A 321 7.96 2.25 -20.88
C ARG A 321 6.57 2.78 -20.51
N THR A 322 6.02 2.27 -19.40
CA THR A 322 4.73 2.68 -18.86
C THR A 322 4.92 3.58 -17.65
N ARG A 323 3.98 4.50 -17.46
CA ARG A 323 3.94 5.40 -16.31
C ARG A 323 2.65 5.20 -15.55
N GLU A 324 2.74 5.07 -14.23
CA GLU A 324 1.61 4.79 -13.34
C GLU A 324 1.65 5.69 -12.13
N VAL A 325 0.50 6.21 -11.73
CA VAL A 325 0.35 6.98 -10.49
C VAL A 325 -0.34 6.10 -9.47
N GLU A 326 0.32 5.84 -8.35
CA GLU A 326 -0.24 5.09 -7.23
C GLU A 326 -0.39 6.01 -6.02
N ARG A 327 -1.58 6.05 -5.45
CA ARG A 327 -1.95 6.84 -4.26
C ARG A 327 -2.19 5.87 -3.12
N GLY A 328 -1.38 5.95 -2.08
CA GLY A 328 -1.47 5.06 -0.92
C GLY A 328 -1.81 5.82 0.36
N VAL A 329 -2.74 5.28 1.13
CA VAL A 329 -3.03 5.72 2.50
C VAL A 329 -2.70 4.61 3.47
N THR A 330 -1.90 4.93 4.49
CA THR A 330 -1.53 3.98 5.53
C THR A 330 -1.65 4.63 6.90
N LEU A 331 -2.39 3.99 7.80
CA LEU A 331 -2.43 4.32 9.22
C LEU A 331 -1.50 3.39 9.99
N ILE A 332 -0.61 3.97 10.78
CA ILE A 332 0.27 3.24 11.69
C ILE A 332 -0.33 3.40 13.08
N LEU A 333 -0.71 2.28 13.71
CA LEU A 333 -1.41 2.26 14.99
C LEU A 333 -0.37 2.39 16.12
N GLN A 334 0.14 3.59 16.36
CA GLN A 334 1.33 3.83 17.18
C GLN A 334 1.15 3.35 18.63
N ASP A 335 0.02 3.69 19.23
CA ASP A 335 -0.26 3.38 20.63
C ASP A 335 -0.38 1.87 20.87
N ILE A 336 -1.05 1.15 19.96
CA ILE A 336 -1.12 -0.32 19.98
C ILE A 336 0.27 -0.92 19.75
N ASN A 337 1.04 -0.39 18.78
CA ASN A 337 2.40 -0.84 18.53
C ASN A 337 3.31 -0.69 19.75
N THR A 338 3.14 0.37 20.54
CA THR A 338 3.85 0.54 21.81
C THR A 338 3.37 -0.47 22.84
N LYS A 339 2.05 -0.68 22.96
CA LYS A 339 1.48 -1.66 23.91
C LYS A 339 1.93 -3.09 23.62
N LEU A 340 1.97 -3.49 22.35
CA LEU A 340 2.44 -4.81 21.92
C LEU A 340 3.95 -5.03 22.19
N GLN A 341 4.73 -3.96 22.40
CA GLN A 341 6.16 -4.07 22.75
C GLN A 341 6.39 -4.35 24.24
N GLU A 342 5.38 -4.21 25.09
CA GLU A 342 5.50 -4.46 26.53
C GLU A 342 5.74 -5.94 26.83
N GLN A 343 6.41 -6.23 27.95
CA GLN A 343 6.66 -7.61 28.37
C GLN A 343 5.38 -8.32 28.84
N ASN A 344 4.46 -7.58 29.44
CA ASN A 344 3.18 -8.10 29.92
C ASN A 344 2.04 -7.41 29.15
N ILE A 345 1.57 -8.07 28.09
CA ILE A 345 0.52 -7.52 27.23
C ILE A 345 -0.84 -7.77 27.88
N GLU A 346 -1.43 -6.72 28.43
CA GLU A 346 -2.82 -6.74 28.90
C GLU A 346 -3.78 -6.77 27.71
N ARG A 347 -4.41 -7.92 27.48
CA ARG A 347 -5.31 -8.18 26.34
C ARG A 347 -6.43 -7.13 26.25
N ASP A 348 -7.18 -6.93 27.32
CA ASP A 348 -8.32 -5.98 27.34
C ASP A 348 -7.92 -4.55 26.95
N CYS A 349 -6.68 -4.15 27.29
CA CYS A 349 -6.12 -2.86 26.90
C CYS A 349 -5.81 -2.79 25.39
N VAL A 350 -5.29 -3.88 24.81
CA VAL A 350 -5.08 -4.00 23.35
C VAL A 350 -6.40 -3.97 22.61
N LEU A 351 -7.40 -4.75 23.04
CA LEU A 351 -8.74 -4.75 22.44
C LEU A 351 -9.35 -3.36 22.43
N LYS A 352 -9.31 -2.66 23.57
CA LYS A 352 -9.85 -1.30 23.69
C LYS A 352 -9.18 -0.33 22.72
N LYS A 353 -7.84 -0.30 22.67
CA LYS A 353 -7.10 0.56 21.74
C LYS A 353 -7.36 0.18 20.27
N LEU A 354 -7.55 -1.10 19.98
CA LEU A 354 -7.88 -1.59 18.65
C LEU A 354 -9.28 -1.13 18.21
N ARG A 355 -10.27 -1.22 19.10
CA ARG A 355 -11.62 -0.71 18.88
C ARG A 355 -11.62 0.79 18.58
N ASP A 356 -10.92 1.58 19.39
CA ASP A 356 -10.80 3.02 19.18
C ASP A 356 -10.14 3.34 17.82
N ALA A 357 -9.05 2.64 17.48
CA ALA A 357 -8.36 2.83 16.21
C ALA A 357 -9.22 2.42 15.00
N LEU A 358 -9.96 1.32 15.11
CA LEU A 358 -10.85 0.85 14.05
C LEU A 358 -12.04 1.78 13.84
N GLY A 359 -12.56 2.42 14.90
CA GLY A 359 -13.55 3.49 14.77
C GLY A 359 -13.05 4.64 13.88
N THR A 360 -11.85 5.16 14.15
CA THR A 360 -11.22 6.18 13.29
C THR A 360 -11.02 5.70 11.84
N ILE A 361 -10.63 4.44 11.65
CA ILE A 361 -10.46 3.88 10.31
C ILE A 361 -11.81 3.78 9.57
N TRP A 362 -12.87 3.43 10.30
CA TRP A 362 -14.21 3.30 9.75
C TRP A 362 -14.80 4.66 9.36
N ASP A 363 -14.53 5.72 10.13
CA ASP A 363 -14.86 7.10 9.77
C ASP A 363 -14.17 7.53 8.47
N PHE A 364 -12.95 7.03 8.21
CA PHE A 364 -12.27 7.33 6.95
C PHE A 364 -12.95 6.63 5.78
N LEU A 365 -13.56 5.45 5.98
CA LEU A 365 -14.31 4.75 4.94
C LEU A 365 -15.64 5.44 4.58
N HIS A 366 -16.15 6.32 5.44
CA HIS A 366 -17.35 7.16 5.22
C HIS A 366 -17.15 8.32 4.23
N CYS A 367 -16.30 8.15 3.22
CA CYS A 367 -16.15 9.13 2.16
C CYS A 367 -17.37 9.08 1.24
N ASP A 368 -18.33 9.97 1.42
CA ASP A 368 -19.39 10.22 0.46
C ASP A 368 -18.78 10.63 -0.89
N ALA A 369 -19.17 9.94 -1.96
CA ALA A 369 -18.81 10.29 -3.33
C ALA A 369 -19.52 11.56 -3.84
N SER A 370 -20.25 12.28 -2.98
CA SER A 370 -21.09 13.43 -3.32
C SER A 370 -20.32 14.68 -3.77
N LEU A 371 -18.97 14.64 -3.81
CA LEU A 371 -18.14 15.72 -4.36
C LEU A 371 -17.84 15.58 -5.86
N THR A 372 -18.59 14.73 -6.57
CA THR A 372 -18.58 14.72 -8.04
C THR A 372 -19.89 15.30 -8.58
N SER A 373 -20.02 16.62 -8.49
CA SER A 373 -21.00 17.42 -9.24
C SER A 373 -20.28 18.47 -10.06
#